data_AF-A0A246HKY3-F1
#
_entry.id   AF-A0A246HKY3-F1
#
_cell.length_a   1.000
_cell.length_b   1.000
_cell.length_c   1.000
_cell.angle_alpha   90.00
_cell.angle_beta   90.00
_cell.angle_gamma   90.00
#
_symmetry.space_group_name_H-M   'P 1'
#
loop_
_entity.id
_entity.type
_entity.pdbx_description
1 polymer ?
#
loop_
_entity_poly.entity_id
_entity_poly.type
_entity_poly.pdbx_seq_one_letter_code
_entity_poly.pdbx_strand_id
1 'polypeptide(L)'
;MNEAELEQVRTAMFTDPGVKAVDDLRLVPAKERGRAIAATITVAAPSVDLDLVHAVIARVLADQFDIDQVMLCFNDPGPVPPQPTAAPLKKM
;
A
#
# COMPACT_ATOMS: atom_id res chain seq x y z
N MET A 1 9.66 -15.75 -7.99
CA MET A 1 8.59 -15.61 -6.98
C MET A 1 7.35 -16.24 -7.55
N ASN A 2 6.65 -17.01 -6.74
CA ASN A 2 5.37 -17.64 -7.11
C ASN A 2 4.20 -16.71 -6.75
N GLU A 3 3.01 -16.97 -7.31
CA GLU A 3 1.79 -16.20 -7.00
C GLU A 3 1.48 -16.20 -5.49
N ALA A 4 1.73 -17.31 -4.78
CA ALA A 4 1.57 -17.39 -3.33
C ALA A 4 2.52 -16.45 -2.55
N GLU A 5 3.74 -16.21 -3.05
CA GLU A 5 4.66 -15.26 -2.43
C GLU A 5 4.22 -13.82 -2.70
N LEU A 6 3.70 -13.54 -3.89
CA LEU A 6 3.11 -12.23 -4.23
C LEU A 6 1.91 -11.90 -3.35
N GLU A 7 1.03 -12.87 -3.07
CA GLU A 7 -0.12 -12.68 -2.19
C GLU A 7 0.30 -12.46 -0.73
N GLN A 8 1.36 -13.13 -0.27
CA GLN A 8 1.97 -12.86 1.04
C GLN A 8 2.60 -11.48 1.11
N VAL A 9 3.34 -11.05 0.08
CA VAL A 9 3.89 -9.70 -0.05
C VAL A 9 2.77 -8.66 0.02
N ARG A 10 1.69 -8.88 -0.72
CA ARG A 10 0.51 -8.01 -0.68
C ARG A 10 -0.06 -7.92 0.73
N THR A 11 -0.23 -9.06 1.40
CA THR A 11 -0.77 -9.12 2.76
C THR A 11 0.16 -8.39 3.75
N ALA A 12 1.48 -8.55 3.60
CA ALA A 12 2.46 -7.88 4.42
C ALA A 12 2.41 -6.34 4.26
N MET A 13 2.15 -5.84 3.04
CA MET A 13 1.95 -4.40 2.80
C MET A 13 0.74 -3.83 3.54
N PHE A 14 -0.32 -4.62 3.76
CA PHE A 14 -1.50 -4.21 4.55
C PHE A 14 -1.25 -4.18 6.07
N THR A 15 -0.04 -4.45 6.54
CA THR A 15 0.32 -4.32 7.96
C THR A 15 0.29 -2.86 8.41
N ASP A 16 0.55 -1.93 7.49
CA ASP A 16 0.54 -0.50 7.80
C ASP A 16 -0.90 0.08 7.70
N PRO A 17 -1.40 0.78 8.75
CA PRO A 17 -2.75 1.34 8.76
C PRO A 17 -2.96 2.48 7.75
N GLY A 18 -1.87 3.05 7.21
CA GLY A 18 -1.89 4.04 6.15
C GLY A 18 -2.19 3.45 4.77
N VAL A 19 -2.14 2.12 4.60
CA VAL A 19 -2.46 1.43 3.33
C VAL A 19 -3.93 1.05 3.27
N LYS A 20 -4.65 1.59 2.28
CA LYS A 20 -6.06 1.26 2.00
C LYS A 20 -6.21 0.22 0.91
N ALA A 21 -5.38 0.28 -0.11
CA ALA A 21 -5.36 -0.71 -1.17
C ALA A 21 -3.95 -0.89 -1.74
N VAL A 22 -3.69 -2.09 -2.24
CA VAL A 22 -2.47 -2.44 -2.97
C VAL A 22 -2.91 -2.98 -4.34
N ASP A 23 -2.51 -2.28 -5.38
CA ASP A 23 -2.84 -2.48 -6.79
C ASP A 23 -1.55 -2.66 -7.62
N ASP A 24 -1.66 -3.25 -8.80
CA ASP A 24 -0.54 -3.46 -9.76
C ASP A 24 0.73 -4.10 -9.14
N LEU A 25 0.58 -4.93 -8.10
CA LEU A 25 1.72 -5.61 -7.48
C LEU A 25 2.34 -6.59 -8.48
N ARG A 26 3.61 -6.35 -8.83
CA ARG A 26 4.37 -7.17 -9.77
C ARG A 26 5.84 -7.22 -9.41
N LEU A 27 6.50 -8.33 -9.74
CA LEU A 27 7.96 -8.34 -9.75
C LEU A 27 8.49 -7.55 -10.93
N VAL A 28 9.54 -6.79 -10.67
CA VAL A 28 10.31 -6.10 -11.70
C VAL A 28 11.77 -6.54 -11.62
N PRO A 29 12.50 -6.52 -12.74
CA PRO A 29 13.94 -6.75 -12.69
C PRO A 29 14.60 -5.69 -11.82
N ALA A 30 15.29 -6.12 -10.76
CA ALA A 30 16.11 -5.24 -9.95
C ALA A 30 17.33 -4.77 -10.76
N LYS A 31 17.80 -3.55 -10.48
CA LYS A 31 19.05 -3.07 -11.09
C LYS A 31 20.30 -3.81 -10.61
N GLU A 32 20.24 -4.43 -9.42
CA GLU A 32 21.32 -5.22 -8.83
C GLU A 32 20.92 -6.70 -8.68
N ARG A 33 21.83 -7.55 -8.16
CA ARG A 33 21.61 -8.99 -7.91
C ARG A 33 20.43 -9.34 -6.97
N GLY A 34 19.66 -8.35 -6.54
CA GLY A 34 18.52 -8.50 -5.64
C GLY A 34 17.19 -8.73 -6.34
N ARG A 35 16.12 -8.73 -5.52
CA ARG A 35 14.73 -8.78 -5.97
C ARG A 35 14.13 -7.39 -5.90
N ALA A 36 13.34 -7.04 -6.91
CA ALA A 36 12.59 -5.80 -6.92
C ALA A 36 11.11 -6.05 -7.18
N ILE A 37 10.27 -5.26 -6.51
CA ILE A 37 8.84 -5.24 -6.77
C ILE A 37 8.37 -3.82 -7.06
N ALA A 38 7.34 -3.75 -7.90
CA ALA A 38 6.58 -2.54 -8.13
C ALA A 38 5.16 -2.76 -7.65
N ALA A 39 4.59 -1.79 -6.95
CA ALA A 39 3.20 -1.80 -6.53
C ALA A 39 2.64 -0.37 -6.48
N THR A 40 1.34 -0.26 -6.66
CA THR A 40 0.60 0.98 -6.43
C THR A 40 -0.11 0.87 -5.09
N ILE A 41 0.17 1.80 -4.19
CA ILE A 41 -0.42 1.88 -2.85
C ILE A 41 -1.44 3.00 -2.87
N THR A 42 -2.70 2.69 -2.62
CA THR A 42 -3.71 3.70 -2.30
C THR A 42 -3.68 3.95 -0.80
N VAL A 43 -3.39 5.17 -0.37
CA VAL A 43 -3.35 5.49 1.06
C VAL A 43 -4.76 5.70 1.64
N ALA A 44 -4.89 5.48 2.95
CA ALA A 44 -6.16 5.61 3.66
C ALA A 44 -6.62 7.05 3.81
N ALA A 45 -5.67 7.99 3.96
CA ALA A 45 -5.94 9.40 4.09
C ALA A 45 -4.80 10.23 3.45
N PRO A 46 -5.10 11.46 2.97
CA PRO A 46 -4.08 12.36 2.42
C PRO A 46 -3.07 12.85 3.47
N SER A 47 -3.39 12.69 4.77
CA SER A 47 -2.50 13.04 5.88
C SER A 47 -1.51 11.93 6.26
N VAL A 48 -1.52 10.80 5.54
CA VAL A 48 -0.59 9.69 5.77
C VAL A 48 0.80 10.09 5.30
N ASP A 49 1.81 9.81 6.12
CA ASP A 49 3.20 10.10 5.81
C ASP A 49 3.75 9.03 4.84
N LEU A 50 3.81 9.38 3.55
CA LEU A 50 4.18 8.45 2.48
C LEU A 50 5.60 7.90 2.64
N ASP A 51 6.51 8.71 3.19
CA ASP A 51 7.90 8.31 3.42
C ASP A 51 7.97 7.25 4.52
N LEU A 52 7.19 7.42 5.59
CA LEU A 52 7.04 6.42 6.64
C LEU A 52 6.43 5.12 6.11
N VAL A 53 5.34 5.20 5.34
CA VAL A 53 4.69 4.01 4.74
C VAL A 53 5.66 3.28 3.82
N HIS A 54 6.40 4.02 2.98
CA HIS A 54 7.43 3.45 2.12
C HIS A 54 8.51 2.74 2.93
N ALA A 55 9.05 3.39 3.96
CA ALA A 55 10.10 2.83 4.81
C ALA A 55 9.62 1.58 5.57
N VAL A 56 8.40 1.58 6.11
CA VAL A 56 7.81 0.43 6.80
C VAL A 56 7.63 -0.73 5.84
N ILE A 57 7.01 -0.49 4.68
CA ILE A 57 6.79 -1.53 3.67
C ILE A 57 8.13 -2.06 3.15
N ALA A 58 9.07 -1.19 2.79
CA ALA A 58 10.38 -1.59 2.31
C ALA A 58 11.12 -2.45 3.33
N ARG A 59 11.07 -2.08 4.61
CA ARG A 59 11.66 -2.86 5.70
C ARG A 59 11.00 -4.23 5.86
N VAL A 60 9.67 -4.30 5.88
CA VAL A 60 8.93 -5.55 6.00
C VAL A 60 9.24 -6.50 4.83
N LEU A 61 9.39 -5.95 3.62
CA LEU A 61 9.70 -6.72 2.42
C LEU A 61 11.15 -7.18 2.35
N ALA A 62 12.09 -6.35 2.81
CA ALA A 62 13.49 -6.74 2.95
C ALA A 62 13.64 -7.86 3.99
N ASP A 63 13.04 -7.70 5.17
CA ASP A 63 13.20 -8.63 6.30
C ASP A 63 12.53 -9.99 6.05
N GLN A 64 11.33 -10.02 5.46
CA GLN A 64 10.57 -11.26 5.26
C GLN A 64 10.78 -11.90 3.88
N PHE A 65 11.09 -11.12 2.84
CA PHE A 65 11.08 -11.61 1.45
C PHE A 65 12.40 -11.40 0.70
N ASP A 66 13.43 -10.84 1.37
CA ASP A 66 14.73 -10.50 0.77
C ASP A 66 14.58 -9.59 -0.46
N ILE A 67 13.61 -8.67 -0.39
CA ILE A 67 13.35 -7.68 -1.44
C ILE A 67 14.10 -6.40 -1.07
N ASP A 68 15.15 -6.12 -1.84
CA ASP A 68 16.05 -4.99 -1.61
C ASP A 68 15.52 -3.69 -2.25
N GLN A 69 14.78 -3.81 -3.36
CA GLN A 69 14.26 -2.67 -4.11
C GLN A 69 12.73 -2.68 -4.17
N VAL A 70 12.12 -1.62 -3.65
CA VAL A 70 10.66 -1.49 -3.60
C VAL A 70 10.24 -0.18 -4.28
N MET A 71 9.60 -0.30 -5.44
CA MET A 71 9.04 0.82 -6.19
C MET A 71 7.56 0.96 -5.85
N LEU A 72 7.23 1.82 -4.88
CA LEU A 72 5.84 2.10 -4.53
C LEU A 72 5.37 3.38 -5.20
N CYS A 73 4.28 3.30 -5.94
CA CYS A 73 3.56 4.47 -6.43
C CYS A 73 2.41 4.76 -5.47
N PHE A 74 2.41 5.93 -4.85
CA PHE A 74 1.32 6.30 -3.93
C PHE A 74 0.23 7.04 -4.68
N ASN A 75 -0.98 6.50 -4.61
CA ASN A 75 -2.17 7.16 -5.12
C ASN A 75 -2.89 7.83 -3.95
N ASP A 76 -3.10 9.14 -4.05
CA ASP A 76 -3.93 9.87 -3.11
C ASP A 76 -5.39 9.43 -3.31
N PRO A 77 -6.12 9.03 -2.25
CA PRO A 77 -7.51 8.59 -2.37
C PRO A 77 -8.46 9.72 -2.81
N GLY A 78 -7.96 10.95 -2.99
CA GLY A 78 -8.76 12.13 -3.21
C GLY A 78 -9.50 12.54 -1.93
N PRO A 79 -10.18 13.70 -1.94
CA PRO A 79 -11.04 14.07 -0.83
C PRO A 79 -12.08 12.96 -0.62
N VAL A 80 -12.14 12.45 0.62
CA VAL A 80 -13.21 11.53 1.04
C VAL A 80 -14.55 12.17 0.66
N PRO A 81 -15.41 11.47 -0.11
CA PRO A 81 -16.72 12.01 -0.44
C PRO A 81 -17.43 12.38 0.87
N PRO A 82 -18.08 13.55 0.94
CA PRO A 82 -18.74 13.98 2.17
C PRO A 82 -19.69 12.87 2.63
N GLN A 83 -19.54 12.45 3.89
CA GLN A 83 -20.47 11.50 4.48
C GLN A 83 -21.89 12.01 4.24
N PRO A 84 -22.83 11.15 3.84
CA PRO A 84 -24.22 11.58 3.73
C PRO A 84 -24.64 12.08 5.10
N THR A 85 -24.73 13.40 5.25
CA THR A 85 -25.30 14.04 6.43
C THR A 85 -26.69 13.45 6.57
N ALA A 86 -26.84 12.46 7.45
CA ALA A 86 -28.12 11.86 7.72
C ALA A 86 -29.05 13.01 8.12
N ALA A 87 -30.01 13.33 7.26
CA ALA A 87 -30.98 14.36 7.53
C ALA A 87 -31.61 14.05 8.91
N PRO A 88 -31.72 15.03 9.81
CA PRO A 88 -32.35 14.77 11.10
C PRO A 88 -33.76 14.30 10.81
N LEU A 89 -34.07 13.06 11.20
CA LEU A 89 -35.40 12.48 11.11
C LEU A 89 -36.36 13.37 11.91
N LYS A 90 -37.07 14.25 11.19
CA LYS A 90 -38.11 15.10 11.75
C LYS A 90 -39.28 14.19 12.15
N LYS A 91 -39.37 13.91 13.46
CA LYS A 91 -40.50 13.22 14.08
C LYS A 91 -41.78 14.04 13.82
N MET A 92 -42.75 13.48 13.12
CA MET A 92 -44.15 13.92 13.08
C MET A 92 -44.99 12.94 13.88
#